data_AF-A0A8T4GT19-F1
#
_entry.id   AF-A0A8T4GT19-F1
#
_cell.length_a   1.000
_cell.length_b   1.000
_cell.length_c   1.000
_cell.angle_alpha   90.00
_cell.angle_beta   90.00
_cell.angle_gamma   90.00
#
_symmetry.space_group_name_H-M   'P 1'
#
loop_
_entity.id
_entity.type
_entity.pdbx_description
1 polymer ?
#
loop_
_entity_poly.entity_id
_entity_poly.type
_entity_poly.pdbx_seq_one_letter_code
_entity_poly.pdbx_strand_id
1 'polypeptide(L)'
;MSDPTDPTDPQQACFEAGIKFGSLYHQFAGTPVSPASTRSLETAIAESIENQPYCESVEVSILDDRVADAIDHEEGPESDSERGEGSRSSASEDDERAETSPGGYTELTGSLMEVEMRIEYEGTTVHTRMEMDDGYPLMTLQSVEE
;
A
#
# COMPACT_ATOMS: atom_id res chain seq x y z
N MET A 1 -17.83 19.28 -31.30
CA MET A 1 -18.98 18.88 -30.46
C MET A 1 -18.71 17.46 -30.08
N SER A 2 -18.51 17.19 -28.79
CA SER A 2 -18.33 15.82 -28.29
C SER A 2 -19.57 14.98 -28.58
N ASP A 3 -19.37 13.69 -28.83
CA ASP A 3 -20.42 12.72 -29.04
C ASP A 3 -21.18 12.53 -27.71
N PRO A 4 -22.52 12.40 -27.69
CA PRO A 4 -23.27 12.13 -26.46
C PRO A 4 -22.88 10.83 -25.75
N THR A 5 -22.08 9.97 -26.40
CA THR A 5 -21.53 8.75 -25.81
C THR A 5 -20.10 8.90 -25.28
N ASP A 6 -19.46 10.06 -25.49
CA ASP A 6 -18.16 10.36 -24.89
C ASP A 6 -18.29 10.43 -23.36
N PRO A 7 -17.25 10.00 -22.60
CA PRO A 7 -17.24 10.13 -21.15
C PRO A 7 -17.43 11.59 -20.71
N THR A 8 -18.18 11.80 -19.63
CA THR A 8 -18.23 13.12 -18.97
C THR A 8 -16.92 13.41 -18.24
N ASP A 9 -16.62 14.68 -17.98
CA ASP A 9 -15.39 15.07 -17.28
C ASP A 9 -15.24 14.37 -15.91
N PRO A 10 -16.30 14.23 -15.08
CA PRO A 10 -16.25 13.39 -13.88
C PRO A 10 -15.92 11.92 -14.11
N GLN A 11 -16.44 11.32 -15.19
CA GLN A 11 -16.16 9.92 -15.52
C GLN A 11 -14.69 9.75 -15.92
N GLN A 12 -14.16 10.68 -16.71
CA GLN A 12 -12.75 10.67 -17.08
C GLN A 12 -11.85 10.90 -15.86
N ALA A 13 -12.15 11.87 -15.00
CA ALA A 13 -11.39 12.13 -13.77
C ALA A 13 -11.35 10.89 -12.85
N CYS A 14 -12.50 10.22 -12.66
CA CYS A 14 -12.56 8.99 -11.87
C CYS A 14 -11.81 7.83 -12.53
N PHE A 15 -11.86 7.73 -13.86
CA PHE A 15 -11.11 6.72 -14.60
C PHE A 15 -9.61 6.91 -14.42
N GLU A 16 -9.13 8.15 -14.54
CA GLU A 16 -7.74 8.51 -14.28
C GLU A 16 -7.34 8.13 -12.85
N ALA A 17 -8.14 8.44 -11.84
CA ALA A 17 -7.86 8.03 -10.45
C ALA A 17 -7.65 6.51 -10.32
N GLY A 18 -8.47 5.70 -11.00
CA GLY A 18 -8.32 4.25 -11.06
C GLY A 18 -7.00 3.79 -11.70
N ILE A 19 -6.55 4.45 -12.78
CA ILE A 19 -5.23 4.18 -13.38
C ILE A 19 -4.11 4.43 -12.37
N LYS A 20 -4.16 5.55 -11.63
CA LYS A 20 -3.12 5.93 -10.68
C LYS A 20 -3.03 4.91 -9.55
N PHE A 21 -4.16 4.53 -8.94
CA PHE A 21 -4.16 3.48 -7.92
C PHE A 21 -3.65 2.14 -8.44
N GLY A 22 -4.07 1.72 -9.64
CA GLY A 22 -3.59 0.48 -10.25
C GLY A 22 -2.08 0.48 -10.45
N SER A 23 -1.54 1.60 -10.95
CA SER A 23 -0.10 1.77 -11.13
C SER A 23 0.66 1.81 -9.80
N LEU A 24 0.18 2.56 -8.80
CA LEU A 24 0.77 2.64 -7.47
C LEU A 24 0.86 1.25 -6.82
N TYR A 25 -0.26 0.54 -6.78
CA TYR A 25 -0.32 -0.75 -6.11
C TYR A 25 0.62 -1.77 -6.77
N HIS A 26 0.55 -1.90 -8.10
CA HIS A 26 1.35 -2.91 -8.81
C HIS A 26 2.83 -2.54 -8.98
N GLN A 27 3.17 -1.25 -8.97
CA GLN A 27 4.56 -0.81 -9.11
C GLN A 27 5.36 -0.94 -7.81
N PHE A 28 4.70 -0.74 -6.66
CA PHE A 28 5.38 -0.63 -5.37
C PHE A 28 5.12 -1.78 -4.41
N ALA A 29 4.07 -2.59 -4.60
CA ALA A 29 3.88 -3.80 -3.80
C ALA A 29 5.10 -4.74 -3.92
N GLY A 30 5.56 -5.27 -2.78
CA GLY A 30 6.77 -6.09 -2.71
C GLY A 30 8.07 -5.30 -2.55
N THR A 31 8.03 -3.97 -2.54
CA THR A 31 9.24 -3.15 -2.32
C THR A 31 9.74 -3.33 -0.89
N PRO A 32 11.03 -3.68 -0.66
CA PRO A 32 11.58 -3.75 0.68
C PRO A 32 11.45 -2.41 1.43
N VAL A 33 10.93 -2.44 2.65
CA VAL A 33 10.70 -1.28 3.49
C VAL A 33 11.10 -1.55 4.94
N SER A 34 11.77 -0.58 5.55
CA SER A 34 12.18 -0.57 6.95
C SER A 34 11.79 0.76 7.58
N PRO A 35 11.76 0.89 8.92
CA PRO A 35 11.51 2.16 9.59
C PRO A 35 12.44 3.30 9.14
N ALA A 36 13.66 2.98 8.69
CA ALA A 36 14.62 3.96 8.20
C ALA A 36 14.31 4.44 6.76
N SER A 37 13.55 3.69 5.98
CA SER A 37 13.29 3.98 4.56
C SER A 37 11.86 4.44 4.27
N THR A 38 10.94 4.40 5.24
CA THR A 38 9.52 4.77 5.05
C THR A 38 9.39 6.16 4.42
N ARG A 39 10.01 7.18 5.01
CA ARG A 39 9.93 8.58 4.52
C ARG A 39 10.45 8.79 3.10
N SER A 40 11.58 8.15 2.78
CA SER A 40 12.12 8.22 1.41
C SER A 40 11.24 7.50 0.40
N LEU A 41 10.62 6.38 0.80
CA LEU A 41 9.76 5.59 -0.07
C LEU A 41 8.41 6.28 -0.29
N GLU A 42 7.80 6.87 0.74
CA GLU A 42 6.61 7.73 0.63
C GLU A 42 6.81 8.82 -0.43
N THR A 43 7.91 9.55 -0.31
CA THR A 43 8.26 10.63 -1.25
C THR A 43 8.44 10.08 -2.67
N ALA A 44 9.18 8.98 -2.82
CA ALA A 44 9.43 8.39 -4.14
C ALA A 44 8.14 7.88 -4.80
N ILE A 45 7.21 7.31 -4.04
CA ILE A 45 5.90 6.87 -4.55
C ILE A 45 5.10 8.09 -4.99
N ALA A 46 4.95 9.10 -4.12
CA ALA A 46 4.20 10.31 -4.42
C ALA A 46 4.70 10.98 -5.70
N GLU A 47 6.00 11.29 -5.77
CA GLU A 47 6.61 11.93 -6.94
C GLU A 47 6.46 11.08 -8.23
N SER A 48 6.52 9.74 -8.11
CA SER A 48 6.34 8.86 -9.26
C SER A 48 4.91 8.87 -9.81
N ILE A 49 3.91 8.94 -8.93
CA ILE A 49 2.50 8.92 -9.32
C ILE A 49 2.04 10.31 -9.77
N GLU A 50 2.51 11.39 -9.14
CA GLU A 50 2.25 12.78 -9.56
C GLU A 50 2.76 13.08 -10.98
N ASN A 51 3.79 12.37 -11.43
CA ASN A 51 4.27 12.49 -12.82
C ASN A 51 3.28 11.95 -13.87
N GLN A 52 2.19 11.30 -13.47
CA GLN A 52 1.15 10.83 -14.39
C GLN A 52 0.19 11.97 -14.78
N PRO A 53 -0.42 11.91 -15.99
CA PRO A 53 -1.34 12.94 -16.44
C PRO A 53 -2.48 13.21 -15.46
N TYR A 54 -2.84 14.48 -15.29
CA TYR A 54 -3.99 14.94 -14.50
C TYR A 54 -3.90 14.71 -12.98
N CYS A 55 -2.77 14.19 -12.49
CA CYS A 55 -2.54 14.05 -11.06
C CYS A 55 -2.06 15.38 -10.50
N GLU A 56 -2.86 15.99 -9.63
CA GLU A 56 -2.52 17.28 -9.02
C GLU A 56 -1.65 17.10 -7.79
N SER A 57 -1.97 16.13 -6.93
CA SER A 57 -1.20 15.80 -5.74
C SER A 57 -1.41 14.36 -5.29
N VAL A 58 -0.38 13.79 -4.68
CA VAL A 58 -0.40 12.47 -4.03
C VAL A 58 0.25 12.58 -2.67
N GLU A 59 -0.45 12.12 -1.64
CA GLU A 59 0.13 11.91 -0.31
C GLU A 59 0.17 10.41 -0.01
N VAL A 60 1.32 9.92 0.45
CA VAL A 60 1.53 8.52 0.84
C VAL A 60 2.04 8.51 2.26
N SER A 61 1.39 7.74 3.12
CA SER A 61 1.79 7.52 4.51
C SER A 61 2.02 6.04 4.74
N ILE A 62 3.26 5.65 4.94
CA ILE A 62 3.65 4.31 5.39
C ILE A 62 3.58 4.27 6.92
N LEU A 63 2.86 3.28 7.42
CA LEU A 63 2.52 3.14 8.83
C LEU A 63 3.67 2.48 9.59
N ASP A 64 4.57 3.30 10.17
CA ASP A 64 5.79 2.85 10.85
C ASP A 64 5.54 1.73 11.88
N ASP A 65 4.47 1.85 12.69
CA ASP A 65 4.10 0.82 13.68
C ASP A 65 3.76 -0.52 13.00
N ARG A 66 3.01 -0.50 11.89
CA ARG A 66 2.69 -1.72 11.15
C ARG A 66 3.89 -2.31 10.43
N VAL A 67 4.82 -1.48 9.98
CA VAL A 67 6.10 -1.95 9.41
C VAL A 67 6.91 -2.67 10.49
N ALA A 68 7.00 -2.09 11.70
CA ALA A 68 7.69 -2.72 12.82
C ALA A 68 7.02 -4.06 13.21
N ASP A 69 5.69 -4.07 13.37
CA ASP A 69 4.93 -5.28 13.68
C ASP A 69 5.13 -6.37 12.61
N ALA A 70 5.12 -6.00 11.32
CA ALA A 70 5.32 -6.95 10.22
C ALA A 70 6.73 -7.57 10.25
N ILE A 71 7.77 -6.77 10.52
CA ILE A 71 9.16 -7.25 10.66
C ILE A 71 9.28 -8.29 11.79
N ASP A 72 8.55 -8.09 12.89
CA ASP A 72 8.57 -8.99 14.04
C ASP A 72 7.70 -10.25 13.83
N HIS A 73 6.77 -10.24 12.85
CA HIS A 73 5.82 -11.33 12.58
C HIS A 73 6.11 -12.17 11.32
N GLU A 74 7.16 -11.91 10.54
CA GLU A 74 7.55 -12.73 9.38
C GLU A 74 8.07 -14.15 9.73
N GLU A 75 8.08 -14.55 11.00
CA GLU A 75 8.31 -15.93 11.43
C GLU A 75 7.00 -16.76 11.41
N GLY A 76 6.70 -17.40 10.27
CA GLY A 76 5.65 -18.44 10.13
C GLY A 76 5.81 -19.22 8.81
N PRO A 77 5.72 -20.57 8.81
CA PRO A 77 6.68 -21.42 8.09
C PRO A 77 6.50 -21.45 6.56
N GLU A 78 7.56 -21.11 5.84
CA GLU A 78 7.87 -21.81 4.59
C GLU A 78 8.52 -23.16 4.96
N SER A 79 7.71 -24.20 5.16
CA SER A 79 8.20 -25.57 5.27
C SER A 79 7.69 -26.40 4.09
N ASP A 80 8.49 -26.43 3.03
CA ASP A 80 8.49 -27.53 2.07
C ASP A 80 9.80 -28.31 2.26
N SER A 81 9.83 -29.22 3.25
CA SER A 81 10.64 -30.45 3.20
C SER A 81 10.27 -31.41 4.33
N GLU A 82 10.10 -32.67 3.95
CA GLU A 82 9.79 -33.83 4.77
C GLU A 82 10.88 -34.13 5.82
N ARG A 83 10.51 -34.41 7.08
CA ARG A 83 11.20 -35.38 7.97
C ARG A 83 10.51 -35.58 9.34
N GLY A 84 10.05 -36.81 9.57
CA GLY A 84 10.32 -37.60 10.78
C GLY A 84 9.63 -37.21 12.09
N GLU A 85 8.58 -37.95 12.45
CA GLU A 85 8.00 -37.97 13.79
C GLU A 85 8.97 -38.57 14.82
N GLY A 86 9.23 -37.82 15.91
CA GLY A 86 10.02 -38.26 17.06
C GLY A 86 9.66 -37.52 18.34
N SER A 87 8.87 -38.20 19.19
CA SER A 87 8.71 -38.11 20.66
C SER A 87 8.91 -36.77 21.43
N ARG A 88 7.86 -36.46 22.20
CA ARG A 88 7.69 -35.41 23.24
C ARG A 88 8.82 -35.32 24.28
N SER A 89 9.14 -34.10 24.77
CA SER A 89 8.86 -33.66 26.16
C SER A 89 9.36 -32.24 26.51
N SER A 90 8.60 -31.63 27.44
CA SER A 90 8.97 -30.66 28.49
C SER A 90 9.25 -29.19 28.15
N ALA A 91 8.61 -28.34 28.96
CA ALA A 91 8.54 -26.89 28.93
C ALA A 91 9.86 -26.17 29.22
N SER A 92 10.01 -24.99 28.61
CA SER A 92 10.64 -23.82 29.22
C SER A 92 9.86 -22.56 28.80
N GLU A 93 9.39 -21.81 29.79
CA GLU A 93 8.95 -20.43 29.63
C GLU A 93 10.22 -19.58 29.53
N ASP A 94 10.81 -19.55 28.34
CA ASP A 94 11.86 -18.61 28.00
C ASP A 94 11.20 -17.38 27.37
N ASP A 95 11.50 -16.22 27.94
CA ASP A 95 11.23 -14.88 27.46
C ASP A 95 11.58 -14.81 25.96
N GLU A 96 10.58 -14.99 25.09
CA GLU A 96 10.69 -14.82 23.64
C GLU A 96 10.88 -13.33 23.36
N ARG A 97 12.11 -12.86 23.57
CA ARG A 97 12.59 -11.62 23.01
C ARG A 97 12.58 -11.84 21.50
N ALA A 98 11.50 -11.41 20.84
CA ALA A 98 11.32 -11.48 19.40
C ALA A 98 12.64 -11.09 18.71
N GLU A 99 13.28 -12.08 18.09
CA GLU A 99 14.45 -11.84 17.25
C GLU A 99 13.89 -11.19 15.99
N THR A 100 14.00 -9.85 15.93
CA THR A 100 13.67 -9.04 14.75
C THR A 100 14.20 -9.73 13.50
N SER A 101 13.38 -9.84 12.44
CA SER A 101 13.76 -10.50 11.18
C SER A 101 15.21 -10.17 10.80
N PRO A 102 16.03 -11.14 10.35
CA PRO A 102 17.47 -10.95 10.14
C PRO A 102 17.81 -9.84 9.14
N GLY A 103 16.84 -9.40 8.33
CA GLY A 103 16.94 -8.25 7.42
C GLY A 103 16.57 -6.89 8.00
N GLY A 104 15.79 -6.80 9.09
CA GLY A 104 15.28 -5.54 9.63
C GLY A 104 14.36 -4.75 8.67
N TYR A 105 13.76 -5.44 7.70
CA TYR A 105 12.84 -4.91 6.71
C TYR A 105 11.73 -5.94 6.44
N THR A 106 10.62 -5.46 5.90
CA THR A 106 9.51 -6.26 5.36
C THR A 106 9.19 -5.82 3.93
N GLU A 107 8.21 -6.43 3.28
CA GLU A 107 7.74 -6.02 1.96
C GLU A 107 6.56 -5.05 2.06
N LEU A 108 6.59 -3.97 1.29
CA LEU A 108 5.48 -3.02 1.22
C LEU A 108 4.24 -3.71 0.67
N THR A 109 3.17 -3.75 1.45
CA THR A 109 1.85 -4.22 1.05
C THR A 109 0.81 -3.13 1.30
N GLY A 110 -0.38 -3.27 0.72
CA GLY A 110 -1.46 -2.29 0.91
C GLY A 110 -1.87 -2.09 2.38
N SER A 111 -1.63 -3.07 3.26
CA SER A 111 -1.94 -2.92 4.69
C SER A 111 -0.95 -2.03 5.44
N LEU A 112 0.20 -1.71 4.84
CA LEU A 112 1.24 -0.90 5.46
C LEU A 112 1.18 0.58 5.06
N MET A 113 0.28 0.96 4.15
CA MET A 113 0.22 2.35 3.65
C MET A 113 -1.21 2.88 3.51
N GLU A 114 -1.34 4.17 3.73
CA GLU A 114 -2.49 4.99 3.36
C GLU A 114 -2.09 5.92 2.21
N VAL A 115 -3.02 6.16 1.29
CA VAL A 115 -2.79 7.02 0.14
C VAL A 115 -3.97 7.94 -0.06
N GLU A 116 -3.70 9.22 -0.29
CA GLU A 116 -4.68 10.21 -0.71
C GLU A 116 -4.24 10.80 -2.06
N MET A 117 -5.18 10.96 -2.99
CA MET A 117 -4.89 11.56 -4.30
C MET A 117 -5.93 12.58 -4.70
N ARG A 118 -5.47 13.63 -5.39
CA ARG A 118 -6.30 14.62 -6.06
C ARG A 118 -6.05 14.57 -7.56
N ILE A 119 -7.11 14.36 -8.32
CA ILE A 119 -7.09 14.33 -9.79
C ILE A 119 -7.87 15.52 -10.31
N GLU A 120 -7.27 16.30 -11.21
CA GLU A 120 -7.91 17.45 -11.85
C GLU A 120 -8.01 17.23 -13.36
N TYR A 121 -9.23 17.17 -13.89
CA TYR A 121 -9.51 17.00 -15.32
C TYR A 121 -10.60 17.98 -15.76
N GLU A 122 -10.25 18.89 -16.68
CA GLU A 122 -11.18 19.86 -17.31
C GLU A 122 -12.08 20.59 -16.29
N GLY A 123 -11.51 21.01 -15.15
CA GLY A 123 -12.24 21.71 -14.08
C GLY A 123 -12.93 20.81 -13.06
N THR A 124 -13.03 19.50 -13.32
CA THR A 124 -13.50 18.53 -12.31
C THR A 124 -12.33 18.09 -11.43
N THR A 125 -12.49 18.21 -10.11
CA THR A 125 -11.58 17.67 -9.10
C THR A 125 -12.17 16.41 -8.47
N VAL A 126 -11.37 15.35 -8.40
CA VAL A 126 -11.70 14.08 -7.74
C VAL A 126 -10.75 13.85 -6.57
N HIS A 127 -11.31 13.64 -5.37
CA HIS A 127 -10.57 13.26 -4.18
C HIS A 127 -10.75 11.77 -3.90
N THR A 128 -9.65 11.07 -3.66
CA THR A 128 -9.67 9.63 -3.38
C THR A 128 -8.79 9.27 -2.18
N ARG A 129 -9.09 8.12 -1.58
CA ARG A 129 -8.35 7.55 -0.45
C ARG A 129 -8.20 6.05 -0.60
N MET A 130 -7.05 5.51 -0.20
CA MET A 130 -6.85 4.09 0.06
C MET A 130 -6.44 3.92 1.51
N GLU A 131 -7.18 3.10 2.23
CA GLU A 131 -6.93 2.74 3.62
C GLU A 131 -7.46 1.33 3.91
N MET A 132 -7.08 0.76 5.06
CA MET A 132 -7.61 -0.53 5.46
C MET A 132 -9.06 -0.40 5.94
N ASP A 133 -9.96 -1.10 5.26
CA ASP A 133 -11.38 -1.24 5.62
C ASP A 133 -11.74 -2.73 5.63
N ASP A 134 -12.28 -3.21 6.75
CA ASP A 134 -12.68 -4.62 6.95
C ASP A 134 -11.63 -5.66 6.49
N GLY A 135 -10.34 -5.37 6.73
CA GLY A 135 -9.23 -6.27 6.41
C GLY A 135 -8.75 -6.20 4.95
N TYR A 136 -9.16 -5.19 4.19
CA TYR A 136 -8.76 -4.98 2.80
C TYR A 136 -8.29 -3.53 2.55
N PRO A 137 -7.22 -3.29 1.77
CA PRO A 137 -6.80 -1.93 1.41
C PRO A 137 -7.77 -1.35 0.35
N LEU A 138 -8.87 -0.76 0.83
CA LEU A 138 -9.97 -0.34 -0.01
C LEU A 138 -9.67 1.03 -0.63
N MET A 139 -9.67 1.09 -1.96
CA MET A 139 -9.60 2.33 -2.73
C MET A 139 -11.00 2.92 -2.88
N THR A 140 -11.17 4.18 -2.52
CA THR A 140 -12.46 4.85 -2.46
C THR A 140 -12.44 6.22 -3.12
N LEU A 141 -13.57 6.57 -3.72
CA LEU A 141 -13.87 7.92 -4.16
C LEU A 141 -14.52 8.68 -2.98
N GLN A 142 -13.89 9.77 -2.55
CA GLN A 142 -14.33 10.55 -1.38
C GLN A 142 -15.25 11.70 -1.80
N SER A 143 -14.85 12.48 -2.81
CA SER A 143 -15.67 13.55 -3.40
C SER A 143 -15.37 13.75 -4.88
N VAL A 144 -16.34 14.35 -5.57
CA VAL A 144 -16.23 14.86 -6.95
C VAL A 144 -16.77 16.28 -6.94
N GLU A 145 -15.96 17.22 -7.41
CA GLU A 145 -16.24 18.66 -7.37
C GLU A 145 -16.07 19.24 -8.78
N GLU A 146 -16.98 20.12 -9.20
CA GLU A 146 -17.05 20.75 -10.53
C GLU A 146 -16.98 22.27 -10.44
#